data_AF-O16759-F1
#
_entry.id   AF-O16759-F1
#
_cell.length_a   1.000
_cell.length_b   1.000
_cell.length_c   1.000
_cell.angle_alpha   90.00
_cell.angle_beta   90.00
_cell.angle_gamma   90.00
#
_symmetry.space_group_name_H-M   'P 1'
#
loop_
_entity.id
_entity.type
_entity.pdbx_description
1 polymer ?
#
loop_
_entity_poly.entity_id
_entity_poly.type
_entity_poly.pdbx_seq_one_letter_code
_entity_poly.pdbx_strand_id
1 'polypeptide(L)'
;MKPTTKNILIGLSIVITVILIVLLISFVVIYAMNVVERNEDHKKLGHCVPLIDSAIKLENSFNSTHGFLEKPTEYKALADQCDKAISCVGVVDSHVSADILHTFSSCQFYVFYNQDFADCANKLFDKRNEEKACLHTLFNDFHGTSKEKCLKWNDIQECIKTQISTICGDDMTRRYEKEAANLRSSICIGSVEKD
;
A
#
# COMPACT_ATOMS: atom_id res chain seq x y z
N MET A 1 -18.93 -52.90 -30.50
CA MET A 1 -18.05 -52.66 -29.33
C MET A 1 -18.04 -53.94 -28.49
N LYS A 2 -16.88 -54.54 -28.18
CA LYS A 2 -16.83 -55.79 -27.41
C LYS A 2 -17.40 -55.55 -25.99
N PRO A 3 -18.15 -56.49 -25.39
CA PRO A 3 -18.75 -56.30 -24.06
C PRO A 3 -17.72 -55.94 -22.98
N THR A 4 -16.49 -56.43 -23.11
CA THR A 4 -15.36 -56.05 -22.25
C THR A 4 -15.02 -54.56 -22.33
N THR A 5 -15.04 -53.95 -23.52
CA THR A 5 -14.76 -52.51 -23.71
C THR A 5 -15.82 -51.62 -23.05
N LYS A 6 -17.09 -52.04 -23.08
CA LYS A 6 -18.20 -51.28 -22.45
C LYS A 6 -18.07 -51.26 -20.92
N ASN A 7 -17.73 -52.40 -20.31
CA ASN A 7 -17.57 -52.49 -18.86
C ASN A 7 -16.37 -51.66 -18.36
N ILE A 8 -15.26 -51.65 -19.11
CA ILE A 8 -14.10 -50.81 -18.81
C ILE A 8 -14.47 -49.32 -18.88
N LEU A 9 -15.22 -48.90 -19.89
CA LEU A 9 -15.63 -47.50 -20.05
C LEU A 9 -16.56 -47.03 -18.92
N ILE A 10 -17.50 -47.88 -18.51
CA ILE A 10 -18.39 -47.60 -17.36
C ILE A 10 -17.58 -47.51 -16.06
N GLY A 11 -16.65 -48.44 -15.83
CA GLY A 11 -15.77 -48.42 -14.67
C GLY A 11 -14.93 -47.13 -14.60
N LEU A 12 -14.31 -46.72 -15.71
CA LEU A 12 -13.56 -45.47 -15.80
C LEU A 12 -14.43 -44.25 -15.56
N SER A 13 -15.65 -44.21 -16.13
CA SER A 13 -16.59 -43.10 -15.92
C SER A 13 -16.99 -42.94 -14.45
N ILE A 14 -17.23 -44.05 -13.74
CA ILE A 14 -17.53 -44.02 -12.31
C ILE A 14 -16.32 -43.53 -11.51
N VAL A 15 -15.12 -44.05 -11.80
CA VAL A 15 -13.88 -43.62 -11.12
C VAL A 15 -13.63 -42.12 -11.32
N ILE A 16 -13.76 -41.62 -12.55
CA ILE A 16 -13.60 -40.18 -12.85
C ILE A 16 -14.65 -39.36 -12.09
N THR A 17 -15.90 -39.81 -12.05
CA THR A 17 -16.98 -39.10 -11.33
C THR A 17 -16.69 -39.04 -9.82
N VAL A 18 -16.26 -40.14 -9.23
CA VAL A 18 -15.87 -40.18 -7.80
C VAL A 18 -14.68 -39.25 -7.53
N ILE A 19 -13.67 -39.24 -8.40
CA ILE A 19 -12.52 -38.33 -8.27
C ILE A 19 -12.99 -36.87 -8.35
N LEU A 20 -13.85 -36.52 -9.31
CA LEU A 20 -14.38 -35.16 -9.44
C LEU A 20 -15.20 -34.76 -8.20
N ILE A 21 -16.01 -35.65 -7.65
CA ILE A 21 -16.76 -35.40 -6.41
C ILE A 21 -15.79 -35.18 -5.24
N VAL A 22 -14.76 -36.01 -5.08
CA VAL A 22 -13.75 -35.86 -4.03
C VAL A 22 -12.97 -34.55 -4.17
N LEU A 23 -12.63 -34.15 -5.41
CA LEU A 23 -11.98 -32.87 -5.67
C LEU A 23 -12.88 -31.68 -5.35
N LEU A 24 -14.16 -31.75 -5.72
CA LEU A 24 -15.14 -30.70 -5.39
C LEU A 24 -15.35 -30.58 -3.88
N ILE A 25 -15.51 -31.70 -3.17
CA ILE A 25 -15.62 -31.69 -1.71
C ILE A 25 -14.36 -31.11 -1.07
N SER A 26 -13.18 -31.55 -1.52
CA SER A 26 -11.90 -31.01 -1.05
C SER A 26 -11.79 -29.50 -1.27
N PHE A 27 -12.16 -29.01 -2.46
CA PHE A 27 -12.16 -27.58 -2.78
C PHE A 27 -13.11 -26.78 -1.86
N VAL A 28 -14.33 -27.28 -1.64
CA VAL A 28 -15.31 -26.64 -0.75
C VAL A 28 -14.81 -26.59 0.69
N VAL A 29 -14.21 -27.68 1.18
CA VAL A 29 -13.62 -27.74 2.53
C VAL A 29 -12.45 -26.76 2.67
N ILE A 30 -11.52 -26.74 1.71
CA ILE A 30 -10.39 -25.79 1.70
C ILE A 30 -10.90 -24.34 1.65
N TYR A 31 -11.86 -24.04 0.79
CA TYR A 31 -12.46 -22.72 0.71
C TYR A 31 -13.14 -22.32 2.02
N ALA A 32 -13.92 -23.20 2.62
CA ALA A 32 -14.58 -22.94 3.90
C ALA A 32 -13.57 -22.69 5.03
N MET A 33 -12.50 -23.49 5.11
CA MET A 33 -11.42 -23.29 6.08
C MET A 33 -10.76 -21.92 5.89
N ASN A 34 -10.40 -21.56 4.65
CA ASN A 34 -9.79 -20.25 4.34
C ASN A 34 -10.71 -19.07 4.70
N VAL A 35 -12.02 -19.21 4.48
CA VAL A 35 -13.01 -18.18 4.84
C VAL A 35 -13.12 -18.04 6.37
N VAL A 36 -13.15 -19.16 7.09
CA VAL A 36 -13.19 -19.16 8.56
C VAL A 36 -11.93 -18.51 9.14
N GLU A 37 -10.75 -18.89 8.64
CA GLU A 37 -9.46 -18.35 9.07
C GLU A 37 -9.37 -16.84 8.82
N ARG A 38 -9.74 -16.36 7.61
CA ARG A 38 -9.80 -14.92 7.32
C ARG A 38 -10.76 -14.17 8.23
N ASN A 39 -11.93 -14.73 8.52
CA ASN A 39 -12.90 -14.11 9.42
C ASN A 39 -12.37 -14.01 10.85
N GLU A 40 -11.66 -15.04 11.32
CA GLU A 40 -11.02 -15.01 12.63
C GLU A 40 -9.94 -13.93 12.69
N ASP A 41 -9.11 -13.82 11.65
CA ASP A 41 -8.07 -12.79 11.56
C ASP A 41 -8.65 -11.37 11.49
N HIS A 42 -9.72 -11.14 10.71
CA HIS A 42 -10.45 -9.88 10.72
C HIS A 42 -11.03 -9.56 12.10
N LYS A 43 -11.51 -10.57 12.83
CA LYS A 43 -12.00 -10.38 14.21
C LYS A 43 -10.88 -9.99 15.16
N LYS A 44 -9.69 -10.62 15.06
CA LYS A 44 -8.51 -10.24 15.84
C LYS A 44 -8.13 -8.78 15.58
N LEU A 45 -8.16 -8.34 14.32
CA LEU A 45 -7.80 -6.98 13.90
C LEU A 45 -8.92 -5.94 14.09
N GLY A 46 -10.13 -6.37 14.44
CA GLY A 46 -11.30 -5.49 14.56
C GLY A 46 -11.09 -4.32 15.53
N HIS A 47 -10.27 -4.50 16.56
CA HIS A 47 -9.92 -3.43 17.50
C HIS A 47 -8.95 -2.38 16.93
N CYS A 48 -8.23 -2.69 15.85
CA CYS A 48 -7.37 -1.75 15.13
C CYS A 48 -8.15 -0.91 14.11
N VAL A 49 -9.32 -1.36 13.66
CA VAL A 49 -10.15 -0.67 12.65
C VAL A 49 -10.41 0.80 13.02
N PRO A 50 -10.81 1.16 14.26
CA PRO A 50 -11.00 2.55 14.63
C PRO A 50 -9.73 3.42 14.52
N LEU A 51 -8.55 2.83 14.72
CA LEU A 51 -7.26 3.53 14.58
C LEU A 51 -6.93 3.76 13.10
N ILE A 52 -7.16 2.73 12.26
CA ILE A 52 -6.97 2.82 10.81
C ILE A 52 -7.93 3.87 10.23
N ASP A 53 -9.21 3.81 10.58
CA ASP A 53 -10.22 4.78 10.14
C ASP A 53 -9.88 6.21 10.57
N SER A 54 -9.37 6.37 11.80
CA SER A 54 -8.89 7.66 12.32
C SER A 54 -7.74 8.20 11.46
N ALA A 55 -6.75 7.37 11.13
CA ALA A 55 -5.62 7.75 10.29
C ALA A 55 -6.06 8.12 8.86
N ILE A 56 -6.89 7.29 8.22
CA ILE A 56 -7.43 7.55 6.87
C ILE A 56 -8.26 8.83 6.84
N LYS A 57 -9.09 9.06 7.87
CA LYS A 57 -9.89 10.28 7.96
C LYS A 57 -9.01 11.52 8.07
N LEU A 58 -7.92 11.43 8.84
CA LEU A 58 -6.97 12.52 9.01
C LEU A 58 -6.16 12.76 7.71
N GLU A 59 -5.73 11.70 7.03
CA GLU A 59 -5.08 11.78 5.71
C GLU A 59 -6.00 12.48 4.69
N ASN A 60 -7.25 12.06 4.58
CA ASN A 60 -8.23 12.68 3.69
C ASN A 60 -8.54 14.15 4.04
N SER A 61 -8.25 14.58 5.28
CA SER A 61 -8.40 15.98 5.68
C SER A 61 -7.24 16.87 5.23
N PHE A 62 -6.08 16.28 4.91
CA PHE A 62 -5.02 16.98 4.19
C PHE A 62 -5.47 17.19 2.75
N ASN A 63 -6.18 18.29 2.54
CA ASN A 63 -6.51 18.75 1.22
C ASN A 63 -5.20 19.19 0.57
N SER A 64 -4.60 18.34 -0.26
CA SER A 64 -3.35 18.63 -0.99
C SER A 64 -3.62 19.66 -2.09
N THR A 65 -3.96 20.88 -1.68
CA THR A 65 -4.04 22.05 -2.56
C THR A 65 -2.65 22.56 -2.92
N HIS A 66 -1.65 22.35 -2.05
CA HIS A 66 -0.30 22.85 -2.22
C HIS A 66 0.69 21.68 -2.37
N GLY A 67 1.26 21.53 -3.57
CA GLY A 67 2.24 20.49 -3.90
C GLY A 67 1.81 19.04 -3.64
N PHE A 68 2.84 18.19 -3.48
CA PHE A 68 2.68 16.80 -3.06
C PHE A 68 2.93 16.63 -1.57
N LEU A 69 3.86 17.41 -1.00
CA LEU A 69 4.26 17.33 0.40
C LEU A 69 4.38 18.72 1.03
N GLU A 70 4.13 18.79 2.32
CA GLU A 70 4.37 19.95 3.19
C GLU A 70 5.54 19.69 4.14
N LYS A 71 5.85 20.67 5.01
CA LYS A 71 6.82 20.44 6.09
C LYS A 71 6.43 19.20 6.93
N PRO A 72 7.40 18.40 7.39
CA PRO A 72 7.15 17.24 8.26
C PRO A 72 6.22 17.53 9.43
N THR A 73 6.35 18.71 10.05
CA THR A 73 5.55 19.14 11.22
C THR A 73 4.05 19.14 10.96
N GLU A 74 3.62 19.45 9.74
CA GLU A 74 2.20 19.45 9.36
C GLU A 74 1.61 18.05 9.46
N TYR A 75 2.40 17.02 9.15
CA TYR A 75 1.96 15.63 9.21
C TYR A 75 2.08 15.00 10.59
N LYS A 76 2.49 15.74 11.64
CA LYS A 76 2.73 15.15 12.97
C LYS A 76 1.52 14.38 13.50
N ALA A 77 0.33 15.00 13.45
CA ALA A 77 -0.88 14.36 13.94
C ALA A 77 -1.22 13.09 13.12
N LEU A 78 -0.99 13.12 11.81
CA LEU A 78 -1.20 11.97 10.93
C LEU A 78 -0.21 10.85 11.22
N ALA A 79 1.08 11.17 11.30
CA ALA A 79 2.13 10.23 11.65
C ALA A 79 1.86 9.55 13.00
N ASP A 80 1.45 10.31 14.02
CA ASP A 80 1.14 9.76 15.35
C ASP A 80 -0.08 8.81 15.33
N GLN A 81 -1.07 9.05 14.45
CA GLN A 81 -2.22 8.14 14.27
C GLN A 81 -1.85 6.91 13.44
N CYS A 82 -1.10 7.11 12.37
CA CYS A 82 -0.56 6.04 11.52
C CYS A 82 0.33 5.09 12.32
N ASP A 83 1.22 5.60 13.16
CA ASP A 83 2.10 4.80 14.01
C ASP A 83 1.30 3.91 14.97
N LYS A 84 0.24 4.45 15.59
CA LYS A 84 -0.69 3.66 16.43
C LYS A 84 -1.40 2.57 15.64
N ALA A 85 -1.87 2.88 14.44
CA ALA A 85 -2.57 1.93 13.59
C ALA A 85 -1.62 0.80 13.13
N ILE A 86 -0.43 1.16 12.64
CA ILE A 86 0.61 0.21 12.22
C ILE A 86 1.04 -0.66 13.40
N SER A 87 1.31 -0.07 14.56
CA SER A 87 1.68 -0.80 15.77
C SER A 87 0.59 -1.75 16.23
N CYS A 88 -0.68 -1.36 16.13
CA CYS A 88 -1.80 -2.23 16.45
C CYS A 88 -1.85 -3.45 15.51
N VAL A 89 -1.73 -3.24 14.19
CA VAL A 89 -1.78 -4.33 13.21
C VAL A 89 -0.54 -5.22 13.30
N GLY A 90 0.64 -4.63 13.53
CA GLY A 90 1.92 -5.34 13.53
C GLY A 90 2.12 -6.31 14.69
N VAL A 91 1.39 -6.15 15.81
CA VAL A 91 1.44 -7.09 16.95
C VAL A 91 0.38 -8.19 16.87
N VAL A 92 -0.56 -8.08 15.94
CA VAL A 92 -1.62 -9.08 15.76
C VAL A 92 -1.13 -10.16 14.80
N ASP A 93 -1.02 -11.38 15.34
CA ASP A 93 -0.69 -12.57 14.56
C ASP A 93 -1.87 -12.94 13.66
N SER A 94 -1.79 -12.48 12.41
CA SER A 94 -2.80 -12.70 11.38
C SER A 94 -2.21 -12.73 9.98
N HIS A 95 -2.78 -13.56 9.11
CA HIS A 95 -2.38 -13.68 7.71
C HIS A 95 -2.79 -12.45 6.88
N VAL A 96 -3.81 -11.70 7.34
CA VAL A 96 -4.33 -10.52 6.64
C VAL A 96 -3.68 -9.21 7.10
N SER A 97 -2.80 -9.23 8.11
CA SER A 97 -2.11 -8.02 8.61
C SER A 97 -1.34 -7.32 7.50
N ALA A 98 -0.69 -8.08 6.61
CA ALA A 98 0.04 -7.53 5.47
C ALA A 98 -0.91 -6.85 4.44
N ASP A 99 -2.04 -7.50 4.12
CA ASP A 99 -3.05 -6.96 3.20
C ASP A 99 -3.67 -5.66 3.75
N ILE A 100 -3.93 -5.65 5.07
CA ILE A 100 -4.44 -4.48 5.78
C ILE A 100 -3.41 -3.35 5.75
N LEU A 101 -2.15 -3.60 6.13
CA LEU A 101 -1.08 -2.59 6.06
C LEU A 101 -0.88 -2.04 4.65
N HIS A 102 -1.02 -2.87 3.62
CA HIS A 102 -0.95 -2.44 2.23
C HIS A 102 -2.10 -1.49 1.86
N THR A 103 -3.29 -1.66 2.45
CA THR A 103 -4.47 -0.84 2.15
C THR A 103 -4.30 0.62 2.59
N PHE A 104 -3.48 0.88 3.61
CA PHE A 104 -3.16 2.23 4.07
C PHE A 104 -1.64 2.47 4.05
N SER A 105 -0.96 2.00 3.00
CA SER A 105 0.50 2.05 2.90
C SER A 105 1.07 3.46 3.06
N SER A 106 0.35 4.50 2.63
CA SER A 106 0.76 5.90 2.81
C SER A 106 1.09 6.25 4.26
N CYS A 107 0.47 5.59 5.24
CA CYS A 107 0.82 5.78 6.65
C CYS A 107 2.28 5.44 6.95
N GLN A 108 2.84 4.39 6.34
CA GLN A 108 4.25 4.05 6.53
C GLN A 108 5.14 5.20 6.05
N PHE A 109 4.78 5.81 4.91
CA PHE A 109 5.47 6.99 4.42
C PHE A 109 5.36 8.17 5.39
N TYR A 110 4.16 8.50 5.90
CA TYR A 110 4.00 9.66 6.80
C TYR A 110 4.72 9.50 8.14
N VAL A 111 4.77 8.27 8.68
CA VAL A 111 5.57 7.96 9.87
C VAL A 111 7.05 8.20 9.60
N PHE A 112 7.58 7.62 8.51
CA PHE A 112 8.96 7.86 8.08
C PHE A 112 9.26 9.35 7.84
N TYR A 113 8.35 10.04 7.14
CA TYR A 113 8.48 11.43 6.74
C TYR A 113 8.54 12.38 7.95
N ASN A 114 7.77 12.10 8.99
CA ASN A 114 7.72 12.89 10.22
C ASN A 114 8.81 12.53 11.24
N GLN A 115 9.49 11.38 11.09
CA GLN A 115 10.50 10.90 12.02
C GLN A 115 11.88 10.87 11.36
N ASP A 116 12.33 9.69 10.90
CA ASP A 116 13.66 9.43 10.34
C ASP A 116 14.06 10.40 9.21
N PHE A 117 13.09 10.85 8.42
CA PHE A 117 13.34 11.73 7.28
C PHE A 117 13.12 13.22 7.59
N ALA A 118 12.61 13.59 8.77
CA ALA A 118 12.14 14.93 9.06
C ALA A 118 13.23 16.00 8.86
N ASP A 119 14.44 15.75 9.36
CA ASP A 119 15.58 16.66 9.18
C ASP A 119 15.94 16.84 7.71
N CYS A 120 15.88 15.76 6.93
CA CYS A 120 16.13 15.81 5.49
C CYS A 120 15.04 16.59 4.74
N ALA A 121 13.78 16.29 5.04
CA ALA A 121 12.62 16.97 4.48
C ALA A 121 12.64 18.48 4.77
N ASN A 122 12.99 18.90 5.98
CA ASN A 122 13.14 20.32 6.31
C ASN A 122 14.23 20.99 5.46
N LYS A 123 15.40 20.36 5.31
CA LYS A 123 16.47 20.88 4.44
C LYS A 123 16.02 20.98 2.97
N LEU A 124 15.25 20.00 2.48
CA LEU A 124 14.71 20.03 1.12
C LEU A 124 13.67 21.15 0.95
N PHE A 125 12.80 21.33 1.94
CA PHE A 125 11.78 22.37 1.96
C PHE A 125 12.39 23.78 1.95
N ASP A 126 13.47 23.99 2.71
CA ASP A 126 14.20 25.26 2.74
C ASP A 126 14.80 25.61 1.38
N LYS A 127 15.08 24.59 0.55
CA LYS A 127 15.62 24.72 -0.80
C LYS A 127 14.55 24.74 -1.90
N ARG A 128 13.25 24.73 -1.57
CA ARG A 128 12.16 24.59 -2.56
C ARG A 128 12.09 25.71 -3.61
N ASN A 129 12.66 26.87 -3.31
CA ASN A 129 12.70 28.03 -4.21
C ASN A 129 14.06 28.25 -4.89
N GLU A 130 15.01 27.34 -4.70
CA GLU A 130 16.24 27.33 -5.50
C GLU A 130 15.91 26.89 -6.95
N GLU A 131 16.83 27.07 -7.91
CA GLU A 131 16.62 26.81 -9.36
C GLU A 131 16.22 25.36 -9.73
N LYS A 132 16.00 24.47 -8.76
CA LYS A 132 15.70 23.06 -8.97
C LYS A 132 14.19 22.82 -8.99
N ALA A 133 13.64 22.80 -10.21
CA ALA A 133 12.20 22.69 -10.49
C ALA A 133 11.45 21.54 -9.78
N CYS A 134 12.13 20.43 -9.45
CA CYS A 134 11.47 19.31 -8.78
C CYS A 134 11.11 19.59 -7.32
N LEU A 135 11.96 20.28 -6.55
CA LEU A 135 11.62 20.65 -5.16
C LEU A 135 10.52 21.68 -5.13
N HIS A 136 10.53 22.61 -6.09
CA HIS A 136 9.43 23.54 -6.30
C HIS A 136 8.12 22.78 -6.56
N THR A 137 8.12 21.77 -7.43
CA THR A 137 6.92 20.96 -7.69
C THR A 137 6.51 20.10 -6.48
N LEU A 138 7.49 19.56 -5.74
CA LEU A 138 7.24 18.70 -4.59
C LEU A 138 6.51 19.44 -3.47
N PHE A 139 6.97 20.66 -3.17
CA PHE A 139 6.52 21.45 -2.02
C PHE A 139 5.60 22.62 -2.35
N ASN A 140 5.49 23.02 -3.62
CA ASN A 140 4.60 24.12 -4.04
C ASN A 140 3.52 23.60 -4.99
N ASP A 141 2.46 24.39 -5.10
CA ASP A 141 1.18 24.15 -5.78
C ASP A 141 1.30 23.47 -7.14
N PHE A 142 1.08 22.15 -7.15
CA PHE A 142 0.75 21.41 -8.35
C PHE A 142 -0.75 21.09 -8.35
N HIS A 143 -1.48 21.74 -9.24
CA HIS A 143 -2.89 21.45 -9.50
C HIS A 143 -3.01 20.62 -10.77
N GLY A 144 -3.64 19.46 -10.65
CA GLY A 144 -3.91 18.56 -11.76
C GLY A 144 -4.89 17.47 -11.35
N THR A 145 -5.42 16.77 -12.34
CA THR A 145 -6.19 15.54 -12.18
C THR A 145 -5.33 14.45 -11.49
N SER A 146 -5.96 13.40 -10.95
CA SER A 146 -5.22 12.28 -10.34
C SER A 146 -4.20 11.65 -11.29
N LYS A 147 -4.52 11.56 -12.59
CA LYS A 147 -3.62 11.06 -13.63
C LYS A 147 -2.41 11.98 -13.81
N GLU A 148 -2.62 13.29 -13.87
CA GLU A 148 -1.54 14.28 -13.97
C GLU A 148 -0.68 14.31 -12.71
N LYS A 149 -1.29 14.23 -11.51
CA LYS A 149 -0.55 14.10 -10.23
C LYS A 149 0.33 12.85 -10.24
N CYS A 150 -0.19 11.71 -10.70
CA CYS A 150 0.57 10.48 -10.77
C CYS A 150 1.75 10.56 -11.78
N LEU A 151 1.50 11.08 -12.98
CA LEU A 151 2.54 11.28 -13.99
C LEU A 151 3.61 12.24 -13.48
N LYS A 152 3.19 13.36 -12.88
CA LYS A 152 4.10 14.37 -12.36
C LYS A 152 4.91 13.86 -11.17
N TRP A 153 4.28 13.10 -10.27
CA TRP A 153 4.98 12.43 -9.17
C TRP A 153 6.12 11.56 -9.70
N ASN A 154 5.86 10.74 -10.72
CA ASN A 154 6.89 9.87 -11.31
C ASN A 154 8.01 10.67 -12.00
N ASP A 155 7.64 11.71 -12.76
CA ASP A 155 8.57 12.59 -13.48
C ASP A 155 9.60 13.26 -12.55
N ILE A 156 9.17 13.71 -11.37
CA ILE A 156 10.05 14.43 -10.45
C ILE A 156 10.91 13.52 -9.57
N GLN A 157 10.64 12.21 -9.50
CA GLN A 157 11.32 11.32 -8.54
C GLN A 157 12.83 11.26 -8.76
N GLU A 158 13.31 11.15 -10.00
CA GLU A 158 14.75 11.08 -10.26
C GLU A 158 15.47 12.32 -9.70
N CYS A 159 14.93 13.50 -9.99
CA CYS A 159 15.46 14.76 -9.46
C CYS A 159 15.39 14.82 -7.93
N ILE A 160 14.28 14.41 -7.30
CA ILE A 160 14.14 14.38 -5.84
C ILE A 160 15.21 13.51 -5.20
N LYS A 161 15.46 12.32 -5.76
CA LYS A 161 16.48 11.40 -5.24
C LYS A 161 17.89 11.98 -5.34
N THR A 162 18.22 12.64 -6.44
CA THR A 162 19.48 13.39 -6.56
C THR A 162 19.59 14.48 -5.48
N GLN A 163 18.49 15.17 -5.16
CA GLN A 163 18.49 16.16 -4.09
C GLN A 163 18.70 15.53 -2.71
N ILE A 164 18.03 14.42 -2.44
CA ILE A 164 18.18 13.69 -1.16
C ILE A 164 19.61 13.18 -1.02
N SER A 165 20.20 12.58 -2.06
CA SER A 165 21.59 12.10 -2.01
C SER A 165 22.56 13.25 -1.74
N THR A 166 22.35 14.39 -2.41
CA THR A 166 23.20 15.59 -2.22
C THR A 166 23.09 16.18 -0.80
N ILE A 167 21.88 16.22 -0.23
CA ILE A 167 21.62 16.97 1.02
C ILE A 167 21.69 16.06 2.26
N CYS A 168 21.35 14.78 2.11
CA CYS A 168 21.09 13.84 3.19
C CYS A 168 21.85 12.51 3.03
N GLY A 169 22.50 12.28 1.89
CA GLY A 169 23.30 11.09 1.61
C GLY A 169 22.51 9.92 1.02
N ASP A 170 23.27 8.93 0.55
CA ASP A 170 22.75 7.79 -0.21
C ASP A 170 21.89 6.85 0.65
N ASP A 171 22.23 6.68 1.93
CA ASP A 171 21.43 5.84 2.83
C ASP A 171 20.02 6.37 3.03
N MET A 172 19.89 7.70 3.16
CA MET A 172 18.58 8.33 3.26
C MET A 172 17.82 8.29 1.94
N THR A 173 18.53 8.40 0.82
CA THR A 173 17.97 8.24 -0.54
C THR A 173 17.35 6.86 -0.72
N ARG A 174 18.06 5.81 -0.30
CA ARG A 174 17.59 4.42 -0.36
C ARG A 174 16.35 4.19 0.50
N ARG A 175 16.30 4.76 1.71
CA ARG A 175 15.11 4.70 2.57
C ARG A 175 13.92 5.44 1.94
N TYR A 176 14.14 6.65 1.43
CA TYR A 176 13.12 7.39 0.71
C TYR A 176 12.58 6.61 -0.48
N GLU A 177 13.40 5.99 -1.32
CA GLU A 177 12.93 5.20 -2.45
C GLU A 177 11.95 4.09 -2.04
N LYS A 178 12.27 3.39 -0.94
CA LYS A 178 11.42 2.34 -0.40
C LYS A 178 10.09 2.88 0.10
N GLU A 179 10.11 3.94 0.89
CA GLU A 179 8.90 4.50 1.51
C GLU A 179 8.06 5.33 0.52
N ALA A 180 8.68 5.99 -0.46
CA ALA A 180 7.98 6.77 -1.49
C ALA A 180 7.08 5.89 -2.37
N ALA A 181 7.39 4.59 -2.51
CA ALA A 181 6.51 3.64 -3.17
C ALA A 181 5.17 3.49 -2.43
N ASN A 182 5.18 3.57 -1.10
CA ASN A 182 3.99 3.48 -0.26
C ASN A 182 3.07 4.70 -0.40
N LEU A 183 3.63 5.89 -0.65
CA LEU A 183 2.85 7.09 -0.95
C LEU A 183 2.37 7.11 -2.40
N ARG A 184 3.19 6.63 -3.34
CA ARG A 184 2.84 6.57 -4.76
C ARG A 184 1.53 5.81 -5.00
N SER A 185 1.33 4.68 -4.31
CA SER A 185 0.09 3.89 -4.44
C SER A 185 -1.14 4.76 -4.18
N SER A 186 -1.06 5.67 -3.21
CA SER A 186 -2.14 6.58 -2.81
C SER A 186 -2.33 7.76 -3.77
N ILE A 187 -1.24 8.30 -4.32
CA ILE A 187 -1.29 9.36 -5.33
C ILE A 187 -1.85 8.84 -6.67
N CYS A 188 -1.53 7.60 -7.02
CA CYS A 188 -1.85 6.99 -8.31
C CYS A 188 -3.09 6.08 -8.30
N ILE A 189 -3.93 6.14 -7.25
CA ILE A 189 -5.16 5.34 -7.18
C ILE A 189 -6.04 5.67 -8.38
N GLY A 190 -6.41 4.65 -9.16
CA GLY A 190 -7.28 4.78 -10.33
C GLY A 190 -6.59 5.28 -11.60
N SER A 191 -5.30 5.61 -11.57
CA SER A 191 -4.54 6.05 -12.75
C SER A 191 -4.14 4.92 -13.69
N VAL A 192 -4.34 3.66 -13.28
CA VAL A 192 -4.23 2.48 -14.15
C VAL A 192 -5.52 2.37 -14.96
N GLU A 193 -5.67 3.29 -15.91
CA GLU A 193 -6.55 3.06 -17.04
C GLU A 193 -5.96 1.86 -17.79
N LYS A 194 -6.72 0.76 -17.84
CA LYS A 194 -6.34 -0.47 -18.54
C LYS A 194 -5.88 -0.12 -19.95
N ASP A 195 -4.63 -0.45 -20.27
CA ASP A 195 -4.23 -0.71 -21.66
C ASP A 195 -5.02 -1.90 -22.21
#